data_AF-A0A6N2VG44-F1
#
_entry.id   AF-A0A6N2VG44-F1
#
_cell.length_a   1.000
_cell.length_b   1.000
_cell.length_c   1.000
_cell.angle_alpha   90.00
_cell.angle_beta   90.00
_cell.angle_gamma   90.00
#
_symmetry.space_group_name_H-M   'P 1'
#
loop_
_entity.id
_entity.type
_entity.pdbx_description
1 polymer ?
#
loop_
_entity_poly.entity_id
_entity_poly.type
_entity_poly.pdbx_seq_one_letter_code
_entity_poly.pdbx_strand_id
1 'polypeptide(L)'
;MCIGNHLSLDNNLLLALEQLDNENRIITTPWSRIVRGLGLGQYPINYNETISSWVQDAFDMLKTKSKYQNNYIRFSSLLCDFICLQVSPCEKLNEKDKFYYICNILSLINNEADPYRRVMQYSIAIDALAKLDINLFDIMEERINLAEEIFNTIEKIEANAIKDENNGKHGDYEKLSAYTSIFFSLASCGKRQFAITREQNHISNALKTLYSIPSPFFRGRGGSMLFNAISVLGHSNMLYGNGHDYITELLGYLDKAYEINIYPSFPQPMTPEFVKIYPLLTLLNAIAVTRHKQALYYQRDRIAQASELLEALTPVEQTHMGLYYIMALYNLGLIGGGKYCVNSLVDKLAQTANKIDPSENYFLHGISCSYVIETAIITGKKDIITDSLITTLANSFSTMDKTPEDEINRPYPFAYALTMLGEIEHVDKLFEPSMHYGGQSATHWIINNLSHISDDNDCRLYMFNHALINLMLRMRGNKSSTLKAYSDFTF
;
A
#
# COMPACT_ATOMS: atom_id res chain seq x y z
N MET A 1 12.86 5.42 42.45
CA MET A 1 13.56 6.57 41.84
C MET A 1 14.07 6.12 40.47
N CYS A 2 13.22 6.13 39.44
CA CYS A 2 13.56 5.68 38.08
C CYS A 2 12.89 6.62 37.06
N ILE A 3 13.27 7.91 37.05
CA ILE A 3 12.64 8.95 36.20
C ILE A 3 13.59 9.43 35.08
N GLY A 4 14.81 8.87 34.98
CA GLY A 4 15.87 9.41 34.10
C GLY A 4 15.89 8.95 32.64
N ASN A 5 15.42 7.74 32.29
CA ASN A 5 15.64 7.18 30.94
C ASN A 5 14.41 7.18 30.02
N HIS A 6 13.18 7.18 30.55
CA HIS A 6 11.96 7.13 29.72
C HIS A 6 11.74 8.39 28.89
N LEU A 7 12.04 9.57 29.44
CA LEU A 7 11.89 10.86 28.74
C LEU A 7 12.79 10.96 27.49
N SER A 8 13.97 10.33 27.48
CA SER A 8 14.88 10.40 26.33
C SER A 8 14.44 9.51 25.16
N LEU A 9 13.86 8.34 25.45
CA LEU A 9 13.42 7.37 24.45
C LEU A 9 12.07 7.75 23.83
N ASP A 10 11.16 8.33 24.61
CA ASP A 10 9.88 8.84 24.10
C ASP A 10 10.10 10.08 23.21
N ASN A 11 11.09 10.92 23.52
CA ASN A 11 11.48 12.05 22.67
C ASN A 11 12.03 11.58 21.30
N ASN A 12 12.85 10.53 21.26
CA ASN A 12 13.37 10.01 19.98
C ASN A 12 12.27 9.40 19.10
N LEU A 13 11.28 8.73 19.70
CA LEU A 13 10.11 8.20 19.00
C LEU A 13 9.28 9.33 18.37
N LEU A 14 8.94 10.35 19.16
CA LEU A 14 8.15 11.49 18.67
C LEU A 14 8.89 12.24 17.57
N LEU A 15 10.19 12.48 17.73
CA LEU A 15 11.02 13.11 16.71
C LEU A 15 11.04 12.31 15.39
N ALA A 16 11.09 10.98 15.46
CA ALA A 16 11.03 10.13 14.27
C ALA A 16 9.67 10.23 13.57
N LEU A 17 8.57 10.18 14.34
CA LEU A 17 7.22 10.30 13.81
C LEU A 17 6.92 11.70 13.23
N GLU A 18 7.51 12.75 13.79
CA GLU A 18 7.42 14.14 13.31
C GLU A 18 8.13 14.35 11.95
N GLN A 19 9.06 13.48 11.58
CA GLN A 19 9.74 13.53 10.27
C GLN A 19 8.91 12.92 9.14
N LEU A 20 7.80 12.23 9.45
CA LEU A 20 6.93 11.66 8.43
C LEU A 20 6.13 12.75 7.72
N ASP A 21 6.25 12.80 6.40
CA ASP A 21 5.30 13.57 5.59
C ASP A 21 3.86 13.02 5.70
N ASN A 22 2.89 13.82 5.26
CA ASN A 22 1.50 13.44 5.34
C ASN A 22 1.12 12.27 4.41
N GLU A 23 1.84 12.01 3.32
CA GLU A 23 1.60 10.84 2.47
C GLU A 23 1.89 9.57 3.26
N ASN A 24 3.05 9.51 3.95
CA ASN A 24 3.44 8.41 4.83
C ASN A 24 2.47 8.24 6.00
N ARG A 25 1.89 9.33 6.52
CA ARG A 25 0.94 9.26 7.64
C ARG A 25 -0.45 8.79 7.23
N ILE A 26 -0.86 9.05 5.99
CA ILE A 26 -2.19 8.69 5.47
C ILE A 26 -2.16 7.29 4.83
N ILE A 27 -1.08 6.98 4.11
CA ILE A 27 -0.85 5.72 3.40
C ILE A 27 0.40 5.07 4.01
N THR A 28 0.27 4.58 5.25
CA THR A 28 1.47 4.25 6.03
C THR A 28 2.08 2.88 5.73
N THR A 29 1.25 1.85 5.59
CA THR A 29 1.76 0.47 5.59
C THR A 29 2.11 -0.03 4.19
N PRO A 30 2.93 -1.10 4.06
CA PRO A 30 3.36 -1.61 2.77
C PRO A 30 2.18 -2.26 2.04
N TRP A 31 1.10 -2.64 2.76
CA TRP A 31 -0.09 -3.21 2.16
C TRP A 31 -0.73 -2.30 1.11
N SER A 32 -0.90 -1.02 1.41
CA SER A 32 -1.47 -0.07 0.44
C SER A 32 -0.53 0.12 -0.77
N ARG A 33 0.79 0.22 -0.53
CA ARG A 33 1.79 0.34 -1.60
C ARG A 33 1.81 -0.89 -2.50
N ILE A 34 1.92 -2.07 -1.91
CA ILE A 34 2.21 -3.32 -2.63
C ILE A 34 0.95 -4.00 -3.15
N VAL A 35 -0.15 -4.01 -2.41
CA VAL A 35 -1.40 -4.63 -2.87
C VAL A 35 -2.19 -3.70 -3.79
N ARG A 36 -2.09 -2.37 -3.61
CA ARG A 36 -2.91 -1.41 -4.35
C ARG A 36 -2.12 -0.43 -5.23
N GLY A 37 -0.79 -0.42 -5.19
CA GLY A 37 -0.02 0.57 -5.95
C GLY A 37 -0.24 2.00 -5.45
N LEU A 38 -0.70 2.19 -4.21
CA LEU A 38 -0.99 3.50 -3.64
C LEU A 38 0.21 4.01 -2.85
N GLY A 39 0.69 5.21 -3.17
CA GLY A 39 1.84 5.80 -2.47
C GLY A 39 3.17 5.16 -2.85
N LEU A 40 3.33 4.68 -4.09
CA LEU A 40 4.62 4.21 -4.59
C LEU A 40 5.63 5.37 -4.61
N GLY A 41 6.89 5.12 -4.30
CA GLY A 41 7.91 6.15 -4.26
C GLY A 41 8.00 6.92 -2.94
N GLN A 42 7.35 6.49 -1.86
CA GLN A 42 7.60 7.08 -0.53
C GLN A 42 9.08 6.98 -0.14
N TYR A 43 9.56 7.92 0.67
CA TYR A 43 10.98 8.03 1.10
C TYR A 43 11.96 8.13 -0.09
N PRO A 44 11.98 9.27 -0.82
CA PRO A 44 12.86 9.45 -1.96
C PRO A 44 14.34 9.36 -1.57
N ILE A 45 15.13 8.77 -2.45
CA ILE A 45 16.58 8.62 -2.39
C ILE A 45 17.22 9.22 -3.64
N ASN A 46 18.53 9.46 -3.59
CA ASN A 46 19.28 9.87 -4.79
C ASN A 46 19.33 8.73 -5.82
N TYR A 47 19.45 9.11 -7.09
CA TYR A 47 19.61 8.16 -8.18
C TYR A 47 20.84 7.25 -7.97
N ASN A 48 20.64 5.95 -8.22
CA ASN A 48 21.68 4.93 -8.12
C ASN A 48 21.63 4.04 -9.38
N GLU A 49 22.68 4.14 -10.20
CA GLU A 49 22.80 3.44 -11.48
C GLU A 49 22.75 1.91 -11.35
N THR A 50 23.36 1.37 -10.29
CA THR A 50 23.35 -0.07 -10.00
C THR A 50 21.94 -0.56 -9.69
N ILE A 51 21.21 0.16 -8.83
CA ILE A 51 19.83 -0.18 -8.49
C ILE A 51 18.92 -0.04 -9.70
N SER A 52 19.08 1.00 -10.53
CA SER A 52 18.29 1.13 -11.75
C SER A 52 18.53 0.00 -12.73
N SER A 53 19.79 -0.41 -12.93
CA SER A 53 20.15 -1.56 -13.78
C SER A 53 19.49 -2.83 -13.27
N TRP A 54 19.56 -3.11 -11.97
CA TRP A 54 18.91 -4.27 -11.35
C TRP A 54 17.40 -4.33 -11.57
N VAL A 55 16.72 -3.18 -11.48
CA VAL A 55 15.27 -3.10 -11.75
C VAL A 55 14.97 -3.37 -13.23
N GLN A 56 15.76 -2.80 -14.14
CA GLN A 56 15.59 -3.01 -15.59
C GLN A 56 15.83 -4.48 -15.95
N ASP A 57 16.90 -5.09 -15.44
CA ASP A 57 17.21 -6.51 -15.62
C ASP A 57 16.07 -7.42 -15.13
N ALA A 58 15.48 -7.10 -13.97
CA ALA A 58 14.33 -7.85 -13.45
C ALA A 58 13.12 -7.78 -14.38
N PHE A 59 12.80 -6.61 -14.95
CA PHE A 59 11.72 -6.49 -15.93
C PHE A 59 12.02 -7.21 -17.25
N ASP A 60 13.26 -7.18 -17.73
CA ASP A 60 13.67 -7.92 -18.94
C ASP A 60 13.53 -9.43 -18.75
N MET A 61 13.90 -9.93 -17.57
CA MET A 61 13.68 -11.32 -17.19
C MET A 61 12.19 -11.65 -17.10
N LEU A 62 11.37 -10.82 -16.46
CA LEU A 62 9.92 -11.01 -16.35
C LEU A 62 9.24 -11.02 -17.74
N LYS A 63 9.58 -10.07 -18.62
CA LYS A 63 9.07 -10.03 -20.00
C LYS A 63 9.44 -11.29 -20.77
N THR A 64 10.69 -11.75 -20.64
CA THR A 64 11.15 -13.00 -21.28
C THR A 64 10.40 -14.21 -20.73
N LYS A 65 10.28 -14.32 -19.41
CA LYS A 65 9.57 -15.41 -18.73
C LYS A 65 8.09 -15.45 -19.11
N SER A 66 7.45 -14.29 -19.28
CA SER A 66 6.06 -14.16 -19.75
C SER A 66 5.92 -14.22 -21.28
N LYS A 67 7.01 -14.45 -22.03
CA LYS A 67 7.05 -14.40 -23.50
C LYS A 67 6.42 -13.13 -24.09
N TYR A 68 6.54 -12.00 -23.39
CA TYR A 68 5.96 -10.71 -23.77
C TYR A 68 4.43 -10.71 -23.90
N GLN A 69 3.75 -11.68 -23.29
CA GLN A 69 2.28 -11.78 -23.35
C GLN A 69 1.59 -10.97 -22.24
N ASN A 70 2.13 -10.98 -21.03
CA ASN A 70 1.49 -10.33 -19.88
C ASN A 70 1.47 -8.80 -20.03
N ASN A 71 0.27 -8.21 -20.12
CA ASN A 71 0.09 -6.77 -20.32
C ASN A 71 0.56 -5.94 -19.12
N TYR A 72 0.30 -6.42 -17.90
CA TYR A 72 0.65 -5.72 -16.66
C TYR A 72 2.17 -5.57 -16.49
N ILE A 73 2.94 -6.61 -16.81
CA ILE A 73 4.42 -6.58 -16.82
C ILE A 73 4.90 -5.57 -17.86
N ARG A 74 4.31 -5.55 -19.05
CA ARG A 74 4.69 -4.62 -20.12
C ARG A 74 4.41 -3.16 -19.74
N PHE A 75 3.23 -2.89 -19.16
CA PHE A 75 2.88 -1.58 -18.61
C PHE A 75 3.90 -1.15 -17.54
N SER A 76 4.17 -2.04 -16.57
CA SER A 76 5.04 -1.75 -15.43
C SER A 76 6.48 -1.51 -15.86
N SER A 77 7.00 -2.33 -16.78
CA SER A 77 8.32 -2.16 -17.38
C SER A 77 8.42 -0.82 -18.10
N LEU A 78 7.46 -0.48 -18.96
CA LEU A 78 7.52 0.76 -19.74
C LEU A 78 7.41 2.00 -18.84
N LEU A 79 6.58 1.94 -17.80
CA LEU A 79 6.52 3.00 -16.79
C LEU A 79 7.85 3.13 -16.04
N CYS A 80 8.49 2.03 -15.65
CA CYS A 80 9.80 2.07 -15.00
C CYS A 80 10.90 2.62 -15.90
N ASP A 81 10.91 2.25 -17.17
CA ASP A 81 11.85 2.79 -18.15
C ASP A 81 11.67 4.31 -18.28
N PHE A 82 10.42 4.78 -18.36
CA PHE A 82 10.11 6.19 -18.38
C PHE A 82 10.58 6.91 -17.10
N ILE A 83 10.30 6.35 -15.92
CA ILE A 83 10.76 6.91 -14.64
C ILE A 83 12.29 6.99 -14.64
N CYS A 84 12.99 5.91 -14.99
CA CYS A 84 14.46 5.86 -15.05
C CYS A 84 15.02 6.98 -15.93
N LEU A 85 14.45 7.17 -17.12
CA LEU A 85 14.83 8.22 -18.06
C LEU A 85 14.55 9.65 -17.56
N GLN A 86 13.60 9.83 -16.65
CA GLN A 86 13.35 11.14 -16.01
C GLN A 86 14.28 11.41 -14.83
N VAL A 87 14.64 10.38 -14.06
CA VAL A 87 15.44 10.54 -12.83
C VAL A 87 16.94 10.42 -13.06
N SER A 88 17.36 9.80 -14.17
CA SER A 88 18.77 9.68 -14.54
C SER A 88 19.41 11.06 -14.74
N PRO A 89 20.58 11.33 -14.13
CA PRO A 89 21.28 12.60 -14.32
C PRO A 89 21.91 12.74 -15.71
N CYS A 90 22.14 11.63 -16.41
CA CYS A 90 22.88 11.57 -17.67
C CYS A 90 21.96 11.62 -18.90
N GLU A 91 20.66 11.34 -18.73
CA GLU A 91 19.70 11.23 -19.82
C GLU A 91 18.61 12.29 -19.65
N LYS A 92 18.28 13.00 -20.73
CA LYS A 92 17.16 13.94 -20.75
C LYS A 92 16.29 13.65 -21.96
N LEU A 93 15.10 13.14 -21.71
CA LEU A 93 14.10 13.01 -22.76
C LEU A 93 13.66 14.40 -23.24
N ASN A 94 13.63 14.59 -24.55
CA ASN A 94 12.98 15.76 -25.13
C ASN A 94 11.44 15.61 -25.03
N GLU A 95 10.70 16.71 -25.18
CA GLU A 95 9.24 16.71 -25.01
C GLU A 95 8.50 15.78 -25.98
N LYS A 96 9.02 15.59 -27.20
CA LYS A 96 8.42 14.69 -28.18
C LYS A 96 8.53 13.23 -27.74
N ASP A 97 9.71 12.82 -27.27
CA ASP A 97 9.94 11.46 -26.79
C ASP A 97 9.19 11.21 -25.48
N LYS A 98 9.16 12.19 -24.56
CA LYS A 98 8.31 12.11 -23.35
C LYS A 98 6.86 11.84 -23.71
N PHE A 99 6.30 12.62 -24.63
CA PHE A 99 4.93 12.44 -25.10
C PHE A 99 4.71 11.05 -25.72
N TYR A 100 5.65 10.58 -26.55
CA TYR A 100 5.57 9.24 -27.15
C TYR A 100 5.55 8.11 -26.11
N TYR A 101 6.41 8.19 -25.09
CA TYR A 101 6.40 7.25 -23.97
C TYR A 101 5.04 7.24 -23.25
N ILE A 102 4.52 8.43 -22.91
CA ILE A 102 3.23 8.56 -22.23
C ILE A 102 2.10 7.96 -23.08
N CYS A 103 2.06 8.22 -24.38
CA CYS A 103 1.08 7.61 -25.28
C CYS A 103 1.17 6.07 -25.31
N ASN A 104 2.39 5.52 -25.31
CA ASN A 104 2.58 4.06 -25.29
C ASN A 104 2.15 3.44 -23.95
N ILE A 105 2.44 4.11 -22.83
CA ILE A 105 1.96 3.70 -21.50
C ILE A 105 0.43 3.66 -21.52
N LEU A 106 -0.21 4.75 -21.96
CA LEU A 106 -1.67 4.82 -22.06
C LEU A 106 -2.26 3.78 -23.00
N SER A 107 -1.57 3.44 -24.10
CA SER A 107 -2.00 2.37 -24.99
C SER A 107 -2.01 1.01 -24.31
N LEU A 108 -1.04 0.71 -23.45
CA LEU A 108 -1.03 -0.55 -22.69
C LEU A 108 -2.14 -0.58 -21.65
N ILE A 109 -2.40 0.55 -20.98
CA ILE A 109 -3.52 0.69 -20.03
C ILE A 109 -4.85 0.46 -20.76
N ASN A 110 -5.08 1.12 -21.89
CA ASN A 110 -6.34 0.99 -22.63
C ASN A 110 -6.60 -0.41 -23.20
N ASN A 111 -5.54 -1.20 -23.40
CA ASN A 111 -5.62 -2.58 -23.84
C ASN A 111 -5.78 -3.59 -22.69
N GLU A 112 -5.74 -3.15 -21.43
CA GLU A 112 -6.03 -4.00 -20.27
C GLU A 112 -7.51 -4.43 -20.28
N ALA A 113 -7.77 -5.73 -20.35
CA ALA A 113 -9.13 -6.25 -20.48
C ALA A 113 -9.94 -6.12 -19.18
N ASP A 114 -9.28 -6.29 -18.03
CA ASP A 114 -9.93 -6.18 -16.73
C ASP A 114 -10.12 -4.69 -16.34
N PRO A 115 -11.37 -4.22 -16.16
CA PRO A 115 -11.63 -2.81 -15.88
C PRO A 115 -11.05 -2.35 -14.54
N TYR A 116 -10.97 -3.23 -13.54
CA TYR A 116 -10.36 -2.90 -12.26
C TYR A 116 -8.84 -2.73 -12.42
N ARG A 117 -8.15 -3.68 -13.07
CA ARG A 117 -6.71 -3.56 -13.35
C ARG A 117 -6.39 -2.33 -14.18
N ARG A 118 -7.22 -2.02 -15.18
CA ARG A 118 -7.09 -0.80 -16.00
C ARG A 118 -7.10 0.47 -15.14
N VAL A 119 -8.07 0.60 -14.24
CA VAL A 119 -8.15 1.77 -13.33
C VAL A 119 -6.97 1.82 -12.37
N MET A 120 -6.49 0.67 -11.88
CA MET A 120 -5.29 0.63 -11.04
C MET A 120 -4.04 1.09 -11.80
N GLN A 121 -3.85 0.66 -13.05
CA GLN A 121 -2.73 1.12 -13.89
C GLN A 121 -2.84 2.62 -14.20
N TYR A 122 -4.04 3.14 -14.47
CA TYR A 122 -4.28 4.59 -14.58
C TYR A 122 -3.85 5.33 -13.30
N SER A 123 -4.27 4.83 -12.14
CA SER A 123 -3.95 5.44 -10.84
C SER A 123 -2.44 5.48 -10.60
N ILE A 124 -1.75 4.35 -10.84
CA ILE A 124 -0.29 4.23 -10.70
C ILE A 124 0.43 5.19 -11.65
N ALA A 125 0.02 5.26 -12.92
CA ALA A 125 0.64 6.15 -13.89
C ALA A 125 0.43 7.63 -13.53
N ILE A 126 -0.78 8.04 -13.14
CA ILE A 126 -1.07 9.42 -12.73
C ILE A 126 -0.23 9.82 -11.52
N ASP A 127 -0.20 8.98 -10.48
CA ASP A 127 0.52 9.29 -9.24
C ASP A 127 2.05 9.30 -9.45
N ALA A 128 2.59 8.33 -10.20
CA ALA A 128 4.01 8.28 -10.53
C ALA A 128 4.46 9.50 -11.35
N LEU A 129 3.67 9.88 -12.37
CA LEU A 129 3.96 11.07 -13.17
C LEU A 129 3.85 12.35 -12.35
N ALA A 130 2.86 12.46 -11.46
CA ALA A 130 2.74 13.61 -10.56
C ALA A 130 3.98 13.78 -9.67
N LYS A 131 4.56 12.67 -9.17
CA LYS A 131 5.81 12.67 -8.39
C LYS A 131 7.05 13.05 -9.19
N LEU A 132 6.95 13.03 -10.51
CA LEU A 132 7.97 13.50 -11.45
C LEU A 132 7.64 14.91 -12.00
N ASP A 133 6.71 15.62 -11.37
CA ASP A 133 6.21 16.94 -11.78
C ASP A 133 5.57 16.95 -13.19
N ILE A 134 4.99 15.82 -13.59
CA ILE A 134 4.31 15.64 -14.88
C ILE A 134 2.81 15.43 -14.63
N ASN A 135 1.98 16.36 -15.10
CA ASN A 135 0.53 16.24 -14.98
C ASN A 135 -0.07 15.56 -16.22
N LEU A 136 -0.48 14.29 -16.06
CA LEU A 136 -1.06 13.51 -17.16
C LEU A 136 -2.33 14.13 -17.73
N PHE A 137 -3.16 14.77 -16.91
CA PHE A 137 -4.39 15.41 -17.38
C PHE A 137 -4.09 16.63 -18.26
N ASP A 138 -3.05 17.40 -17.95
CA ASP A 138 -2.65 18.57 -18.75
C ASP A 138 -2.12 18.13 -20.12
N ILE A 139 -1.34 17.05 -20.16
CA ILE A 139 -0.78 16.50 -21.41
C ILE A 139 -1.87 15.99 -22.36
N MET A 140 -2.98 15.51 -21.81
CA MET A 140 -4.05 14.84 -22.56
C MET A 140 -5.28 15.72 -22.82
N GLU A 141 -5.34 16.94 -22.26
CA GLU A 141 -6.53 17.81 -22.22
C GLU A 141 -7.19 18.01 -23.60
N GLU A 142 -6.40 18.24 -24.66
CA GLU A 142 -6.92 18.47 -26.02
C GLU A 142 -7.16 17.18 -26.84
N ARG A 143 -6.85 16.01 -26.27
CA ARG A 143 -6.82 14.74 -27.02
C ARG A 143 -7.86 13.75 -26.56
N ILE A 144 -8.03 13.60 -25.25
CA ILE A 144 -8.99 12.68 -24.66
C ILE A 144 -9.56 13.29 -23.38
N ASN A 145 -10.85 13.05 -23.11
CA ASN A 145 -11.40 13.30 -21.79
C ASN A 145 -11.00 12.17 -20.85
N LEU A 146 -9.79 12.27 -20.29
CA LEU A 146 -9.21 11.22 -19.45
C LEU A 146 -10.07 10.93 -18.21
N ALA A 147 -10.68 11.96 -17.61
CA ALA A 147 -11.54 11.79 -16.44
C ALA A 147 -12.77 10.94 -16.77
N GLU A 148 -13.44 11.26 -17.87
CA GLU A 148 -14.62 10.51 -18.34
C GLU A 148 -14.26 9.06 -18.68
N GLU A 149 -13.16 8.80 -19.39
CA GLU A 149 -12.71 7.44 -19.71
C GLU A 149 -12.47 6.60 -18.44
N ILE A 150 -11.81 7.19 -17.43
CA ILE A 150 -11.53 6.52 -16.16
C ILE A 150 -12.82 6.21 -15.41
N PHE A 151 -13.71 7.18 -15.22
CA PHE A 151 -14.95 6.95 -14.47
C PHE A 151 -15.90 6.01 -15.22
N ASN A 152 -15.98 6.08 -16.56
CA ASN A 152 -16.71 5.11 -17.37
C ASN A 152 -16.13 3.69 -17.24
N THR A 153 -14.82 3.57 -17.04
CA THR A 153 -14.18 2.27 -16.76
C THR A 153 -14.55 1.77 -15.36
N ILE A 154 -14.59 2.64 -14.34
CA ILE A 154 -15.01 2.26 -12.99
C ILE A 154 -16.43 1.69 -13.00
N GLU A 155 -17.36 2.27 -13.76
CA GLU A 155 -18.74 1.78 -13.84
C GLU A 155 -18.84 0.34 -14.39
N LYS A 156 -17.89 -0.07 -15.25
CA LYS A 156 -17.81 -1.44 -15.80
C LYS A 156 -17.27 -2.49 -14.82
N ILE A 157 -16.77 -2.08 -13.64
CA ILE A 157 -16.30 -3.03 -12.63
C ILE A 157 -17.51 -3.75 -12.02
N GLU A 158 -17.55 -5.06 -12.15
CA GLU A 158 -18.63 -5.89 -11.61
C GLU A 158 -18.33 -6.35 -10.16
N ALA A 159 -19.40 -6.54 -9.38
CA ALA A 159 -19.29 -7.04 -8.02
C ALA A 159 -18.78 -8.49 -8.00
N ASN A 160 -17.83 -8.80 -7.11
CA ASN A 160 -17.18 -10.12 -7.02
C ASN A 160 -16.56 -10.62 -8.34
N ALA A 161 -16.06 -9.71 -9.18
CA ALA A 161 -15.42 -10.08 -10.45
C ALA A 161 -14.12 -10.88 -10.23
N ILE A 162 -13.36 -10.56 -9.18
CA ILE A 162 -12.17 -11.34 -8.81
C ILE A 162 -12.61 -12.67 -8.20
N LYS A 163 -12.21 -13.77 -8.86
CA LYS A 163 -12.44 -15.12 -8.36
C LYS A 163 -11.36 -15.48 -7.36
N ASP A 164 -11.60 -15.20 -6.09
CA ASP A 164 -10.74 -15.60 -4.99
C ASP A 164 -11.52 -16.37 -3.90
N GLU A 165 -10.82 -16.74 -2.82
CA GLU A 165 -11.38 -17.44 -1.65
C GLU A 165 -12.46 -16.65 -0.89
N ASN A 166 -12.66 -15.37 -1.25
CA ASN A 166 -13.64 -14.47 -0.67
C ASN A 166 -14.86 -14.23 -1.56
N ASN A 167 -14.97 -14.86 -2.74
CA ASN A 167 -16.10 -14.68 -3.65
C ASN A 167 -17.47 -14.69 -2.91
N GLY A 168 -18.26 -13.63 -3.13
CA GLY A 168 -19.56 -13.41 -2.50
C GLY A 168 -19.49 -12.66 -1.16
N LYS A 169 -18.30 -12.40 -0.61
CA LYS A 169 -18.09 -11.70 0.67
C LYS A 169 -17.64 -10.26 0.53
N HIS A 170 -17.09 -9.88 -0.63
CA HIS A 170 -16.51 -8.55 -0.87
C HIS A 170 -17.42 -7.64 -1.72
N GLY A 171 -18.37 -8.17 -2.50
CA GLY A 171 -19.34 -7.34 -3.22
C GLY A 171 -18.65 -6.35 -4.16
N ASP A 172 -18.98 -5.06 -4.03
CA ASP A 172 -18.38 -3.97 -4.83
C ASP A 172 -17.01 -3.46 -4.29
N TYR A 173 -16.26 -4.26 -3.55
CA TYR A 173 -15.02 -3.83 -2.90
C TYR A 173 -13.95 -3.37 -3.91
N GLU A 174 -13.86 -3.99 -5.09
CA GLU A 174 -12.97 -3.61 -6.19
C GLU A 174 -13.36 -2.25 -6.76
N LYS A 175 -14.66 -2.02 -6.97
CA LYS A 175 -15.18 -0.72 -7.44
C LYS A 175 -14.89 0.39 -6.42
N LEU A 176 -15.08 0.12 -5.12
CA LEU A 176 -14.72 1.05 -4.04
C LEU A 176 -13.21 1.34 -4.03
N SER A 177 -12.39 0.30 -4.20
CA SER A 177 -10.93 0.43 -4.26
C SER A 177 -10.50 1.27 -5.47
N ALA A 178 -11.11 1.08 -6.63
CA ALA A 178 -10.86 1.85 -7.85
C ALA A 178 -11.20 3.34 -7.67
N TYR A 179 -12.36 3.65 -7.07
CA TYR A 179 -12.72 5.02 -6.69
C TYR A 179 -11.68 5.64 -5.76
N THR A 180 -11.29 4.90 -4.71
CA THR A 180 -10.30 5.36 -3.73
C THR A 180 -8.96 5.70 -4.39
N SER A 181 -8.45 4.83 -5.26
CA SER A 181 -7.19 5.02 -5.96
C SER A 181 -7.21 6.24 -6.89
N ILE A 182 -8.31 6.44 -7.61
CA ILE A 182 -8.46 7.59 -8.50
C ILE A 182 -8.62 8.89 -7.72
N PHE A 183 -9.29 8.90 -6.56
CA PHE A 183 -9.36 10.10 -5.73
C PHE A 183 -8.00 10.50 -5.17
N PHE A 184 -7.16 9.55 -4.72
CA PHE A 184 -5.78 9.87 -4.38
C PHE A 184 -5.01 10.42 -5.60
N SER A 185 -5.16 9.80 -6.77
CA SER A 185 -4.47 10.22 -8.00
C SER A 185 -4.88 11.62 -8.46
N LEU A 186 -6.17 11.95 -8.38
CA LEU A 186 -6.70 13.29 -8.68
C LEU A 186 -6.19 14.33 -7.69
N ALA A 187 -6.05 13.96 -6.41
CA ALA A 187 -5.44 14.85 -5.43
C ALA A 187 -3.95 15.08 -5.75
N SER A 188 -3.19 14.02 -5.99
CA SER A 188 -1.75 14.06 -6.33
C SER A 188 -1.44 15.00 -7.50
N CYS A 189 -2.29 15.05 -8.53
CA CYS A 189 -2.11 15.93 -9.68
C CYS A 189 -2.94 17.23 -9.64
N GLY A 190 -3.58 17.56 -8.52
CA GLY A 190 -4.33 18.82 -8.36
C GLY A 190 -5.59 18.93 -9.22
N LYS A 191 -6.20 17.80 -9.60
CA LYS A 191 -7.38 17.72 -10.49
C LYS A 191 -8.67 17.32 -9.77
N ARG A 192 -8.81 17.76 -8.51
CA ARG A 192 -9.98 17.45 -7.65
C ARG A 192 -11.34 17.77 -8.26
N GLN A 193 -11.41 18.77 -9.14
CA GLN A 193 -12.64 19.17 -9.83
C GLN A 193 -13.25 18.03 -10.68
N PHE A 194 -12.49 17.02 -11.07
CA PHE A 194 -13.04 15.89 -11.82
C PHE A 194 -13.80 14.89 -10.95
N ALA A 195 -13.67 14.94 -9.62
CA ALA A 195 -14.45 14.08 -8.73
C ALA A 195 -15.89 14.55 -8.54
N ILE A 196 -16.17 15.84 -8.79
CA ILE A 196 -17.52 16.42 -8.75
C ILE A 196 -17.67 17.37 -9.94
N THR A 197 -18.41 16.93 -10.94
CA THR A 197 -18.78 17.73 -12.10
C THR A 197 -20.18 18.32 -11.93
N ARG A 198 -20.66 19.10 -12.90
CA ARG A 198 -22.05 19.59 -12.90
C ARG A 198 -23.08 18.47 -13.04
N GLU A 199 -22.69 17.38 -13.71
CA GLU A 199 -23.58 16.28 -14.07
C GLU A 199 -23.47 15.11 -13.09
N GLN A 200 -22.29 14.91 -12.51
CA GLN A 200 -22.00 13.72 -11.71
C GLN A 200 -21.20 14.04 -10.45
N ASN A 201 -21.60 13.40 -9.34
CA ASN A 201 -20.87 13.43 -8.09
C ASN A 201 -20.28 12.03 -7.82
N HIS A 202 -19.04 11.82 -8.28
CA HIS A 202 -18.37 10.53 -8.13
C HIS A 202 -18.07 10.21 -6.66
N ILE A 203 -17.88 11.22 -5.81
CA ILE A 203 -17.73 11.02 -4.36
C ILE A 203 -18.99 10.42 -3.76
N SER A 204 -20.17 10.95 -4.10
CA SER A 204 -21.45 10.40 -3.67
C SER A 204 -21.67 8.97 -4.19
N ASN A 205 -21.25 8.67 -5.42
CA ASN A 205 -21.33 7.31 -5.96
C ASN A 205 -20.44 6.35 -5.15
N ALA A 206 -19.18 6.71 -4.90
CA ALA A 206 -18.25 5.92 -4.10
C ALA A 206 -18.76 5.66 -2.67
N LEU A 207 -19.34 6.67 -2.02
CA LEU A 207 -19.95 6.52 -0.70
C LEU A 207 -21.15 5.58 -0.71
N LYS A 208 -21.96 5.59 -1.78
CA LYS A 208 -23.06 4.63 -1.94
C LYS A 208 -22.55 3.20 -2.14
N THR A 209 -21.44 3.02 -2.84
CA THR A 209 -20.80 1.71 -3.06
C THR A 209 -20.47 0.98 -1.74
N LEU A 210 -20.21 1.70 -0.64
CA LEU A 210 -19.98 1.09 0.67
C LEU A 210 -21.11 0.16 1.11
N TYR A 211 -22.36 0.51 0.81
CA TYR A 211 -23.52 -0.27 1.23
C TYR A 211 -23.63 -1.63 0.54
N SER A 212 -22.98 -1.79 -0.61
CA SER A 212 -22.95 -3.05 -1.39
C SER A 212 -21.88 -4.05 -0.93
N ILE A 213 -21.03 -3.70 0.05
CA ILE A 213 -19.93 -4.57 0.50
C ILE A 213 -20.38 -5.31 1.75
N PRO A 214 -20.68 -6.62 1.71
CA PRO A 214 -21.41 -7.28 2.78
C PRO A 214 -20.55 -7.64 4.01
N SER A 215 -19.26 -7.93 3.84
CA SER A 215 -18.41 -8.21 5.00
C SER A 215 -18.03 -6.92 5.73
N PRO A 216 -18.19 -6.86 7.07
CA PRO A 216 -17.66 -5.77 7.90
C PRO A 216 -16.15 -5.57 7.72
N PHE A 217 -15.39 -6.66 7.50
CA PHE A 217 -13.95 -6.59 7.28
C PHE A 217 -13.58 -5.80 6.02
N PHE A 218 -14.20 -6.15 4.88
CA PHE A 218 -13.95 -5.46 3.62
C PHE A 218 -14.53 -4.04 3.62
N ARG A 219 -15.74 -3.85 4.16
CA ARG A 219 -16.38 -2.53 4.23
C ARG A 219 -15.60 -1.57 5.12
N GLY A 220 -15.11 -2.04 6.27
CA GLY A 220 -14.31 -1.24 7.20
C GLY A 220 -12.99 -0.78 6.58
N ARG A 221 -12.19 -1.72 6.05
CA ARG A 221 -10.91 -1.38 5.41
C ARG A 221 -11.10 -0.49 4.19
N GLY A 222 -11.99 -0.87 3.28
CA GLY A 222 -12.27 -0.08 2.08
C GLY A 222 -12.81 1.31 2.40
N GLY A 223 -13.78 1.40 3.32
CA GLY A 223 -14.37 2.67 3.74
C GLY A 223 -13.38 3.61 4.39
N SER A 224 -12.51 3.09 5.27
CA SER A 224 -11.47 3.92 5.88
C SER A 224 -10.52 4.55 4.86
N MET A 225 -10.11 3.79 3.83
CA MET A 225 -9.25 4.31 2.77
C MET A 225 -10.00 5.30 1.87
N LEU A 226 -11.27 5.06 1.57
CA LEU A 226 -12.11 6.02 0.84
C LEU A 226 -12.23 7.35 1.61
N PHE A 227 -12.45 7.31 2.93
CA PHE A 227 -12.57 8.51 3.76
C PHE A 227 -11.28 9.32 3.79
N ASN A 228 -10.13 8.63 3.81
CA ASN A 228 -8.82 9.27 3.67
C ASN A 228 -8.69 9.97 2.31
N ALA A 229 -9.02 9.28 1.21
CA ALA A 229 -8.93 9.83 -0.13
C ALA A 229 -9.84 11.06 -0.32
N ILE A 230 -11.09 10.99 0.15
CA ILE A 230 -12.04 12.12 0.11
C ILE A 230 -11.52 13.32 0.90
N SER A 231 -10.85 13.07 2.04
CA SER A 231 -10.29 14.13 2.87
C SER A 231 -9.08 14.79 2.22
N VAL A 232 -8.16 14.00 1.67
CA VAL A 232 -7.00 14.51 0.92
C VAL A 232 -7.44 15.31 -0.31
N LEU A 233 -8.54 14.91 -0.95
CA LEU A 233 -9.14 15.64 -2.07
C LEU A 233 -9.76 16.99 -1.66
N GLY A 234 -9.99 17.21 -0.35
CA GLY A 234 -10.57 18.43 0.21
C GLY A 234 -12.09 18.42 0.36
N HIS A 235 -12.71 17.23 0.44
CA HIS A 235 -14.16 17.04 0.49
C HIS A 235 -14.66 16.35 1.77
N SER A 236 -13.95 16.48 2.90
CA SER A 236 -14.32 15.85 4.17
C SER A 236 -15.74 16.20 4.64
N ASN A 237 -16.26 17.37 4.28
CA ASN A 237 -17.63 17.78 4.61
C ASN A 237 -18.72 16.86 4.06
N MET A 238 -18.42 16.08 3.01
CA MET A 238 -19.34 15.10 2.45
C MET A 238 -19.45 13.82 3.30
N LEU A 239 -18.53 13.60 4.25
CA LEU A 239 -18.51 12.40 5.10
C LEU A 239 -19.48 12.48 6.29
N TYR A 240 -19.90 13.70 6.67
CA TYR A 240 -20.76 13.96 7.83
C TYR A 240 -21.83 15.03 7.54
N GLY A 241 -22.26 15.11 6.27
CA GLY A 241 -23.26 16.06 5.79
C GLY A 241 -24.53 15.39 5.26
N ASN A 242 -25.58 16.19 5.00
CA ASN A 242 -26.84 15.75 4.37
C ASN A 242 -27.57 14.61 5.11
N GLY A 243 -27.50 14.60 6.44
CA GLY A 243 -28.19 13.61 7.28
C GLY A 243 -27.44 12.28 7.45
N HIS A 244 -26.23 12.16 6.89
CA HIS A 244 -25.37 11.00 7.06
C HIS A 244 -24.14 11.34 7.88
N ASP A 245 -23.67 10.37 8.66
CA ASP A 245 -22.33 10.35 9.25
C ASP A 245 -21.71 9.00 8.90
N TYR A 246 -21.08 8.94 7.73
CA TYR A 246 -20.56 7.70 7.16
C TYR A 246 -19.51 7.02 8.05
N ILE A 247 -18.81 7.79 8.88
CA ILE A 247 -17.81 7.26 9.81
C ILE A 247 -18.49 6.54 10.97
N THR A 248 -19.47 7.18 11.62
CA THR A 248 -20.20 6.54 12.73
C THR A 248 -21.12 5.41 12.26
N GLU A 249 -21.72 5.54 11.07
CA GLU A 249 -22.48 4.48 10.42
C GLU A 249 -21.60 3.26 10.14
N LEU A 250 -20.37 3.46 9.65
CA LEU A 250 -19.42 2.37 9.44
C LEU A 250 -18.96 1.75 10.76
N LEU A 251 -18.67 2.54 11.80
CA LEU A 251 -18.39 2.01 13.14
C LEU A 251 -19.54 1.15 13.67
N GLY A 252 -20.78 1.62 13.52
CA GLY A 252 -21.98 0.87 13.88
C GLY A 252 -22.14 -0.42 13.08
N TYR A 253 -21.70 -0.43 11.82
CA TYR A 253 -21.68 -1.64 11.00
C TYR A 253 -20.64 -2.65 11.49
N LEU A 254 -19.44 -2.19 11.91
CA LEU A 254 -18.42 -3.05 12.51
C LEU A 254 -18.89 -3.68 13.82
N ASP A 255 -19.64 -2.94 14.64
CA ASP A 255 -20.18 -3.46 15.91
C ASP A 255 -21.20 -4.60 15.69
N LYS A 256 -21.84 -4.65 14.52
CA LYS A 256 -22.80 -5.70 14.12
C LYS A 256 -22.14 -6.89 13.43
N ALA A 257 -20.82 -6.99 13.40
CA ALA A 257 -20.13 -8.02 12.63
C ALA A 257 -20.56 -9.46 12.97
N TYR A 258 -20.83 -9.72 14.26
CA TYR A 258 -21.34 -11.02 14.71
C TYR A 258 -22.74 -11.32 14.17
N GLU A 259 -23.64 -10.34 14.16
CA GLU A 259 -25.00 -10.47 13.64
C GLU A 259 -25.01 -10.67 12.12
N ILE A 260 -24.13 -9.96 11.41
CA ILE A 260 -23.99 -10.05 9.95
C ILE A 260 -23.41 -11.42 9.55
N ASN A 261 -22.46 -11.95 10.33
CA ASN A 261 -21.89 -13.29 10.17
C ASN A 261 -21.27 -13.56 8.78
N ILE A 262 -20.66 -12.54 8.17
CA ILE A 262 -19.94 -12.64 6.89
C ILE A 262 -18.45 -12.34 7.11
N TYR A 263 -17.69 -13.39 7.41
CA TYR A 263 -16.26 -13.31 7.72
C TYR A 263 -15.39 -13.57 6.48
N PRO A 264 -14.26 -12.84 6.34
CA PRO A 264 -13.30 -13.10 5.28
C PRO A 264 -12.71 -14.51 5.39
N SER A 265 -12.32 -15.07 4.25
CA SER A 265 -11.43 -16.22 4.15
C SER A 265 -9.99 -15.72 4.05
N PHE A 266 -9.07 -16.44 4.69
CA PHE A 266 -7.63 -16.20 4.58
C PHE A 266 -6.93 -17.49 4.18
N PRO A 267 -5.77 -17.41 3.50
CA PRO A 267 -4.99 -18.58 3.15
C PRO A 267 -4.47 -19.38 4.36
N GLN A 268 -4.33 -18.74 5.52
CA GLN A 268 -4.00 -19.38 6.79
C GLN A 268 -5.02 -18.97 7.86
N PRO A 269 -5.27 -19.81 8.88
CA PRO A 269 -6.18 -19.46 9.97
C PRO A 269 -5.73 -18.18 10.67
N MET A 270 -6.67 -17.25 10.81
CA MET A 270 -6.50 -16.00 11.56
C MET A 270 -7.45 -16.00 12.76
N THR A 271 -7.05 -15.30 13.82
CA THR A 271 -7.90 -15.14 15.00
C THR A 271 -9.15 -14.32 14.68
N PRO A 272 -10.29 -14.58 15.36
CA PRO A 272 -11.46 -13.72 15.28
C PRO A 272 -11.16 -12.25 15.61
N GLU A 273 -10.17 -12.01 16.48
CA GLU A 273 -9.67 -10.71 16.89
C GLU A 273 -9.01 -9.97 15.74
N PHE A 274 -8.22 -10.66 14.89
CA PHE A 274 -7.62 -10.07 13.69
C PHE A 274 -8.67 -9.50 12.74
N VAL A 275 -9.77 -10.23 12.54
CA VAL A 275 -10.89 -9.81 11.68
C VAL A 275 -11.56 -8.54 12.20
N LYS A 276 -11.58 -8.34 13.52
CA LYS A 276 -12.19 -7.16 14.16
C LYS A 276 -11.24 -5.97 14.20
N ILE A 277 -9.97 -6.20 14.53
CA ILE A 277 -9.01 -5.13 14.81
C ILE A 277 -8.57 -4.41 13.53
N TYR A 278 -8.34 -5.13 12.44
CA TYR A 278 -7.82 -4.53 11.21
C TYR A 278 -8.72 -3.40 10.69
N PRO A 279 -10.03 -3.61 10.41
CA PRO A 279 -10.90 -2.52 9.99
C PRO A 279 -11.04 -1.41 11.04
N LEU A 280 -10.92 -1.73 12.34
CA LEU A 280 -10.97 -0.73 13.41
C LEU A 280 -9.74 0.20 13.36
N LEU A 281 -8.53 -0.35 13.26
CA LEU A 281 -7.30 0.47 13.25
C LEU A 281 -7.23 1.37 12.02
N THR A 282 -7.63 0.87 10.85
CA THR A 282 -7.65 1.71 9.64
C THR A 282 -8.69 2.83 9.77
N LEU A 283 -9.83 2.55 10.41
CA LEU A 283 -10.86 3.55 10.68
C LEU A 283 -10.46 4.57 11.77
N LEU A 284 -9.70 4.17 12.78
CA LEU A 284 -9.10 5.10 13.76
C LEU A 284 -8.16 6.09 13.07
N ASN A 285 -7.33 5.61 12.13
CA ASN A 285 -6.53 6.51 11.31
C ASN A 285 -7.41 7.45 10.48
N ALA A 286 -8.48 6.93 9.86
CA ALA A 286 -9.41 7.77 9.11
C ALA A 286 -10.14 8.81 9.96
N ILE A 287 -10.45 8.51 11.23
CA ILE A 287 -10.99 9.49 12.17
C ILE A 287 -10.00 10.64 12.40
N ALA A 288 -8.70 10.33 12.49
CA ALA A 288 -7.66 11.36 12.59
C ALA A 288 -7.61 12.22 11.33
N VAL A 289 -7.51 11.59 10.15
CA VAL A 289 -7.41 12.25 8.84
C VAL A 289 -8.64 13.12 8.55
N THR A 290 -9.84 12.63 8.85
CA THR A 290 -11.11 13.35 8.63
C THR A 290 -11.42 14.38 9.70
N ARG A 291 -10.61 14.42 10.78
CA ARG A 291 -10.79 15.27 11.98
C ARG A 291 -12.07 15.02 12.75
N HIS A 292 -12.72 13.87 12.54
CA HIS A 292 -13.99 13.54 13.18
C HIS A 292 -13.81 12.91 14.57
N LYS A 293 -13.09 13.61 15.46
CA LYS A 293 -12.64 13.07 16.76
C LYS A 293 -13.78 12.58 17.67
N GLN A 294 -15.01 13.08 17.48
CA GLN A 294 -16.18 12.63 18.25
C GLN A 294 -16.50 11.15 18.02
N ALA A 295 -16.19 10.62 16.82
CA ALA A 295 -16.41 9.20 16.50
C ALA A 295 -15.59 8.24 17.36
N LEU A 296 -14.51 8.69 18.03
CA LEU A 296 -13.71 7.88 18.95
C LEU A 296 -14.51 7.31 20.13
N TYR A 297 -15.64 7.95 20.47
CA TYR A 297 -16.50 7.58 21.58
C TYR A 297 -17.89 7.13 21.13
N TYR A 298 -18.09 6.93 19.82
CA TYR A 298 -19.36 6.44 19.31
C TYR A 298 -19.65 5.04 19.85
N GLN A 299 -20.67 4.94 20.71
CA GLN A 299 -21.12 3.76 21.47
C GLN A 299 -20.13 3.18 22.49
N ARG A 300 -18.82 3.28 22.27
CA ARG A 300 -17.76 2.80 23.17
C ARG A 300 -16.43 3.52 22.90
N ASP A 301 -15.47 3.41 23.82
CA ASP A 301 -14.10 3.90 23.62
C ASP A 301 -13.37 3.02 22.60
N ARG A 302 -13.12 3.58 21.42
CA ARG A 302 -12.50 2.86 20.29
C ARG A 302 -11.01 2.62 20.47
N ILE A 303 -10.32 3.43 21.27
CA ILE A 303 -8.90 3.23 21.56
C ILE A 303 -8.71 2.10 22.57
N ALA A 304 -9.56 2.05 23.60
CA ALA A 304 -9.57 0.93 24.55
C ALA A 304 -9.89 -0.39 23.82
N GLN A 305 -10.93 -0.39 22.97
CA GLN A 305 -11.28 -1.56 22.16
C GLN A 305 -10.11 -2.04 21.28
N ALA A 306 -9.40 -1.12 20.62
CA ALA A 306 -8.25 -1.47 19.80
C ALA A 306 -7.10 -2.06 20.62
N SER A 307 -6.84 -1.54 21.82
CA SER A 307 -5.82 -2.06 22.74
C SER A 307 -6.14 -3.49 23.17
N GLU A 308 -7.37 -3.75 23.60
CA GLU A 308 -7.82 -5.09 24.03
C GLU A 308 -7.71 -6.11 22.90
N LEU A 309 -8.14 -5.74 21.69
CA LEU A 309 -8.02 -6.60 20.52
C LEU A 309 -6.56 -6.87 20.15
N LEU A 310 -5.67 -5.86 20.25
CA LEU A 310 -4.25 -6.00 19.90
C LEU A 310 -3.56 -6.99 20.84
N GLU A 311 -3.86 -6.91 22.14
CA GLU A 311 -3.31 -7.82 23.14
C GLU A 311 -3.76 -9.27 22.94
N ALA A 312 -4.98 -9.48 22.45
CA ALA A 312 -5.57 -10.79 22.21
C ALA A 312 -5.08 -11.49 20.93
N LEU A 313 -4.39 -10.76 20.03
CA LEU A 313 -3.78 -11.35 18.84
C LEU A 313 -2.62 -12.30 19.19
N THR A 314 -2.38 -13.27 18.29
CA THR A 314 -1.14 -14.05 18.34
C THR A 314 0.08 -13.15 18.12
N PRO A 315 1.28 -13.54 18.59
CA PRO A 315 2.48 -12.72 18.40
C PRO A 315 2.75 -12.35 16.93
N VAL A 316 2.56 -13.31 16.02
CA VAL A 316 2.78 -13.06 14.57
C VAL A 316 1.76 -12.07 14.04
N GLU A 317 0.47 -12.20 14.36
CA GLU A 317 -0.55 -11.22 13.95
C GLU A 317 -0.28 -9.81 14.48
N GLN A 318 0.29 -9.68 15.68
CA GLN A 318 0.66 -8.39 16.25
C GLN A 318 1.69 -7.65 15.39
N THR A 319 2.58 -8.34 14.66
CA THR A 319 3.54 -7.67 13.78
C THR A 319 2.86 -6.93 12.64
N HIS A 320 1.71 -7.40 12.17
CA HIS A 320 0.96 -6.78 11.08
C HIS A 320 0.12 -5.60 11.55
N MET A 321 -0.43 -5.69 12.76
CA MET A 321 -1.37 -4.69 13.30
C MET A 321 -0.69 -3.61 14.15
N GLY A 322 0.51 -3.89 14.66
CA GLY A 322 1.24 -2.98 15.55
C GLY A 322 1.49 -1.61 14.92
N LEU A 323 1.97 -1.56 13.67
CA LEU A 323 2.22 -0.29 12.98
C LEU A 323 0.92 0.51 12.78
N TYR A 324 -0.17 -0.14 12.38
CA TYR A 324 -1.47 0.52 12.23
C TYR A 324 -1.93 1.16 13.55
N TYR A 325 -1.75 0.46 14.68
CA TYR A 325 -2.09 0.97 16.00
C TYR A 325 -1.24 2.18 16.38
N ILE A 326 0.09 2.08 16.21
CA ILE A 326 1.02 3.18 16.50
C ILE A 326 0.67 4.42 15.67
N MET A 327 0.44 4.25 14.38
CA MET A 327 0.12 5.36 13.49
C MET A 327 -1.23 6.00 13.78
N ALA A 328 -2.25 5.20 14.11
CA ALA A 328 -3.53 5.72 14.54
C ALA A 328 -3.38 6.56 15.81
N LEU A 329 -2.65 6.07 16.82
CA LEU A 329 -2.40 6.85 18.04
C LEU A 329 -1.61 8.14 17.75
N TYR A 330 -0.60 8.07 16.88
CA TYR A 330 0.19 9.24 16.51
C TYR A 330 -0.67 10.30 15.83
N ASN A 331 -1.41 9.92 14.80
CA ASN A 331 -2.25 10.85 14.03
C ASN A 331 -3.40 11.42 14.86
N LEU A 332 -3.88 10.70 15.88
CA LEU A 332 -4.86 11.21 16.85
C LEU A 332 -4.25 12.13 17.93
N GLY A 333 -2.92 12.22 18.01
CA GLY A 333 -2.19 13.01 19.01
C GLY A 333 -2.11 12.37 20.39
N LEU A 334 -2.06 11.04 20.47
CA LEU A 334 -2.19 10.28 21.73
C LEU A 334 -0.88 9.69 22.29
N ILE A 335 0.25 9.76 21.57
CA ILE A 335 1.51 9.08 21.97
C ILE A 335 2.27 9.80 23.11
N GLY A 336 2.15 11.12 23.26
CA GLY A 336 2.97 11.90 24.22
C GLY A 336 2.60 11.78 25.71
N GLY A 337 1.51 11.09 26.06
CA GLY A 337 0.99 11.04 27.43
C GLY A 337 1.46 9.87 28.30
N GLY A 338 2.35 8.99 27.79
CA GLY A 338 2.82 7.79 28.49
C GLY A 338 1.78 6.68 28.68
N LYS A 339 0.52 6.90 28.26
CA LYS A 339 -0.61 5.98 28.48
C LYS A 339 -0.54 4.69 27.66
N TYR A 340 0.09 4.71 26.48
CA TYR A 340 -0.03 3.64 25.48
C TYR A 340 1.28 2.88 25.18
N CYS A 341 2.32 3.05 26.00
CA CYS A 341 3.58 2.25 26.01
C CYS A 341 4.12 1.81 24.64
N VAL A 342 4.15 2.71 23.64
CA VAL A 342 4.52 2.39 22.24
C VAL A 342 5.90 1.75 22.12
N ASN A 343 6.89 2.26 22.86
CA ASN A 343 8.23 1.68 22.89
C ASN A 343 8.23 0.19 23.28
N SER A 344 7.44 -0.20 24.30
CA SER A 344 7.32 -1.60 24.71
C SER A 344 6.64 -2.46 23.64
N LEU A 345 5.70 -1.91 22.89
CA LEU A 345 5.09 -2.62 21.77
C LEU A 345 6.14 -2.88 20.69
N VAL A 346 6.90 -1.86 20.28
CA VAL A 346 7.95 -2.00 19.25
C VAL A 346 8.98 -3.06 19.64
N ASP A 347 9.46 -3.05 20.89
CA ASP A 347 10.39 -4.06 21.40
C ASP A 347 9.79 -5.48 21.36
N LYS A 348 8.50 -5.63 21.69
CA LYS A 348 7.78 -6.92 21.61
C LYS A 348 7.69 -7.42 20.16
N LEU A 349 7.41 -6.54 19.20
CA LEU A 349 7.33 -6.90 17.78
C LEU A 349 8.71 -7.36 17.26
N ALA A 350 9.78 -6.65 17.62
CA ALA A 350 11.15 -7.02 17.31
C ALA A 350 11.53 -8.41 17.82
N GLN A 351 11.25 -8.68 19.10
CA GLN A 351 11.51 -9.98 19.72
C GLN A 351 10.72 -11.11 19.06
N THR A 352 9.53 -10.80 18.55
CA THR A 352 8.70 -11.76 17.82
C THR A 352 9.28 -12.05 16.44
N ALA A 353 9.70 -11.03 15.69
CA ALA A 353 10.32 -11.19 14.36
C ALA A 353 11.53 -12.14 14.39
N ASN A 354 12.36 -12.08 15.43
CA ASN A 354 13.52 -12.95 15.60
C ASN A 354 13.18 -14.45 15.75
N LYS A 355 11.90 -14.79 15.95
CA LYS A 355 11.42 -16.16 16.12
C LYS A 355 10.55 -16.64 14.95
N ILE A 356 10.26 -15.77 13.99
CA ILE A 356 9.45 -16.10 12.82
C ILE A 356 10.37 -16.68 11.75
N ASP A 357 9.96 -17.81 11.17
CA ASP A 357 10.48 -18.32 9.90
C ASP A 357 9.67 -17.70 8.74
N PRO A 358 10.22 -16.74 7.97
CA PRO A 358 9.48 -16.12 6.88
C PRO A 358 9.15 -17.10 5.75
N SER A 359 9.88 -18.23 5.64
CA SER A 359 9.60 -19.25 4.63
C SER A 359 8.39 -20.13 4.99
N GLU A 360 7.81 -19.95 6.18
CA GLU A 360 6.75 -20.82 6.68
C GLU A 360 5.46 -20.78 5.88
N ASN A 361 5.07 -19.59 5.41
CA ASN A 361 3.98 -19.45 4.46
C ASN A 361 4.06 -18.07 3.78
N TYR A 362 3.47 -17.97 2.60
CA TYR A 362 3.56 -16.77 1.78
C TYR A 362 2.82 -15.54 2.34
N PHE A 363 1.85 -15.71 3.25
CA PHE A 363 0.92 -14.64 3.62
C PHE A 363 1.16 -14.08 5.01
N LEU A 364 1.00 -14.85 6.09
CA LEU A 364 1.16 -14.32 7.45
C LEU A 364 2.65 -14.22 7.80
N HIS A 365 3.40 -15.30 7.67
CA HIS A 365 4.80 -15.35 8.11
C HIS A 365 5.72 -14.61 7.14
N GLY A 366 5.54 -14.81 5.84
CA GLY A 366 6.41 -14.24 4.79
C GLY A 366 6.50 -12.72 4.75
N ILE A 367 5.51 -11.99 5.29
CA ILE A 367 5.55 -10.52 5.34
C ILE A 367 5.77 -9.95 6.76
N SER A 368 5.85 -10.80 7.79
CA SER A 368 5.93 -10.35 9.18
C SER A 368 7.20 -9.55 9.46
N CYS A 369 8.36 -10.04 9.01
CA CYS A 369 9.63 -9.33 9.16
C CYS A 369 9.62 -7.97 8.45
N SER A 370 8.96 -7.88 7.29
CA SER A 370 8.82 -6.63 6.55
C SER A 370 8.05 -5.58 7.35
N TYR A 371 6.93 -5.95 8.00
CA TYR A 371 6.21 -5.02 8.89
C TYR A 371 7.03 -4.58 10.11
N VAL A 372 7.84 -5.49 10.69
CA VAL A 372 8.71 -5.14 11.82
C VAL A 372 9.80 -4.16 11.39
N ILE A 373 10.42 -4.38 10.22
CA ILE A 373 11.40 -3.45 9.64
C ILE A 373 10.76 -2.08 9.44
N GLU A 374 9.58 -1.99 8.82
CA GLU A 374 8.88 -0.71 8.63
C GLU A 374 8.58 -0.02 9.95
N THR A 375 8.08 -0.78 10.93
CA THR A 375 7.79 -0.26 12.27
C THR A 375 9.04 0.32 12.91
N ALA A 376 10.17 -0.38 12.81
CA ALA A 376 11.46 0.07 13.34
C ALA A 376 11.94 1.37 12.66
N ILE A 377 11.79 1.48 11.34
CA ILE A 377 12.14 2.71 10.59
C ILE A 377 11.27 3.88 11.06
N ILE A 378 9.95 3.71 11.04
CA ILE A 378 8.97 4.76 11.34
C ILE A 378 9.08 5.25 12.78
N THR A 379 9.40 4.35 13.71
CA THR A 379 9.54 4.68 15.14
C THR A 379 10.95 5.11 15.54
N GLY A 380 11.89 5.16 14.58
CA GLY A 380 13.28 5.54 14.83
C GLY A 380 14.11 4.49 15.58
N LYS A 381 13.60 3.27 15.75
CA LYS A 381 14.22 2.15 16.47
C LYS A 381 15.04 1.26 15.54
N LYS A 382 15.94 1.86 14.77
CA LYS A 382 16.72 1.17 13.73
C LYS A 382 17.65 0.09 14.28
N ASP A 383 17.98 0.14 15.57
CA ASP A 383 18.77 -0.87 16.28
C ASP A 383 18.12 -2.26 16.31
N ILE A 384 16.80 -2.34 16.09
CA ILE A 384 16.05 -3.60 15.94
C ILE A 384 16.39 -4.31 14.62
N ILE A 385 16.83 -3.57 13.60
CA ILE A 385 17.09 -4.08 12.26
C ILE A 385 18.50 -4.69 12.26
N THR A 386 18.58 -5.97 12.61
CA THR A 386 19.85 -6.71 12.68
C THR A 386 20.20 -7.37 11.35
N ASP A 387 21.50 -7.61 11.11
CA ASP A 387 21.98 -8.39 9.96
C ASP A 387 21.34 -9.77 9.89
N SER A 388 21.05 -10.38 11.06
CA SER A 388 20.37 -11.67 11.13
C SER A 388 18.94 -11.57 10.59
N LEU A 389 18.19 -10.53 10.96
CA LEU A 389 16.83 -10.32 10.47
C LEU A 389 16.83 -10.10 8.95
N ILE A 390 17.73 -9.26 8.45
CA ILE A 390 17.90 -8.99 7.01
C ILE A 390 18.23 -10.28 6.26
N THR A 391 19.21 -11.03 6.75
CA THR A 391 19.68 -12.27 6.10
C THR A 391 18.59 -13.34 6.10
N THR A 392 17.88 -13.52 7.22
CA THR A 392 16.76 -14.47 7.31
C THR A 392 15.64 -14.12 6.33
N LEU A 393 15.27 -12.84 6.22
CA LEU A 393 14.26 -12.40 5.27
C LEU A 393 14.72 -12.64 3.82
N ALA A 394 15.92 -12.17 3.46
CA ALA A 394 16.45 -12.26 2.10
C ALA A 394 16.63 -13.69 1.59
N ASN A 395 16.93 -14.65 2.47
CA ASN A 395 17.16 -16.05 2.10
C ASN A 395 15.88 -16.90 2.12
N SER A 396 14.77 -16.40 2.67
CA SER A 396 13.57 -17.22 2.96
C SER A 396 12.86 -17.79 1.72
N PHE A 397 13.06 -17.22 0.54
CA PHE A 397 12.17 -17.50 -0.59
C PHE A 397 12.42 -18.81 -1.33
N SER A 398 13.63 -19.36 -1.29
CA SER A 398 13.94 -20.65 -1.94
C SER A 398 13.30 -21.84 -1.23
N THR A 399 12.95 -21.69 0.05
CA THR A 399 12.33 -22.72 0.89
C THR A 399 10.87 -22.40 1.23
N MET A 400 10.29 -21.39 0.56
CA MET A 400 8.87 -21.06 0.67
C MET A 400 8.07 -21.93 -0.30
N ASP A 401 8.02 -23.23 -0.01
CA ASP A 401 7.46 -24.25 -0.89
C ASP A 401 6.71 -25.36 -0.15
N LYS A 402 6.33 -25.09 1.11
CA LYS A 402 5.62 -26.04 1.96
C LYS A 402 4.28 -26.49 1.37
N THR A 403 3.63 -25.63 0.57
CA THR A 403 2.42 -25.94 -0.19
C THR A 403 2.49 -25.37 -1.61
N PRO A 404 1.70 -25.89 -2.58
CA PRO A 404 1.62 -25.30 -3.92
C PRO A 404 1.19 -23.82 -3.90
N GLU A 405 0.35 -23.43 -2.94
CA GLU A 405 -0.05 -22.03 -2.79
C GLU A 405 1.14 -21.14 -2.39
N ASP A 406 2.03 -21.63 -1.52
CA ASP A 406 3.25 -20.91 -1.16
C ASP A 406 4.13 -20.70 -2.40
N GLU A 407 4.31 -21.74 -3.21
CA GLU A 407 5.13 -21.66 -4.42
C GLU A 407 4.60 -20.65 -5.43
N ILE A 408 3.29 -20.70 -5.66
CA ILE A 408 2.60 -19.86 -6.62
C ILE A 408 2.63 -18.39 -6.17
N ASN A 409 2.56 -18.13 -4.86
CA ASN A 409 2.38 -16.79 -4.32
C ASN A 409 3.64 -16.17 -3.71
N ARG A 410 4.82 -16.78 -3.86
CA ARG A 410 6.13 -16.18 -3.47
C ARG A 410 6.34 -14.72 -3.92
N PRO A 411 5.82 -14.24 -5.08
CA PRO A 411 5.93 -12.83 -5.45
C PRO A 411 5.34 -11.87 -4.42
N TYR A 412 4.36 -12.31 -3.64
CA TYR A 412 3.72 -11.47 -2.61
C TYR A 412 4.68 -11.09 -1.48
N PRO A 413 5.25 -12.03 -0.69
CA PRO A 413 6.19 -11.68 0.35
C PRO A 413 7.52 -11.16 -0.19
N PHE A 414 7.92 -11.59 -1.39
CA PHE A 414 9.10 -11.03 -2.05
C PHE A 414 8.96 -9.52 -2.32
N ALA A 415 7.78 -9.08 -2.78
CA ALA A 415 7.51 -7.66 -3.00
C ALA A 415 7.60 -6.82 -1.72
N TYR A 416 7.15 -7.36 -0.59
CA TYR A 416 7.28 -6.70 0.72
C TYR A 416 8.75 -6.59 1.14
N ALA A 417 9.50 -7.69 1.02
CA ALA A 417 10.91 -7.70 1.36
C ALA A 417 11.72 -6.74 0.48
N LEU A 418 11.47 -6.73 -0.84
CA LEU A 418 12.10 -5.80 -1.77
C LEU A 418 11.84 -4.34 -1.37
N THR A 419 10.60 -4.02 -1.00
CA THR A 419 10.23 -2.67 -0.58
C THR A 419 10.98 -2.28 0.68
N MET A 420 10.94 -3.12 1.71
CA MET A 420 11.56 -2.83 3.01
C MET A 420 13.07 -2.80 2.95
N LEU A 421 13.71 -3.79 2.30
CA LEU A 421 15.15 -3.81 2.10
C LEU A 421 15.62 -2.64 1.24
N GLY A 422 14.81 -2.20 0.26
CA GLY A 422 15.04 -0.95 -0.45
C GLY A 422 15.00 0.27 0.46
N GLU A 423 14.03 0.35 1.39
CA GLU A 423 13.87 1.48 2.32
C GLU A 423 15.02 1.58 3.34
N ILE A 424 15.69 0.47 3.66
CA ILE A 424 16.86 0.43 4.55
C ILE A 424 18.20 0.30 3.82
N GLU A 425 18.23 0.52 2.50
CA GLU A 425 19.47 0.49 1.69
C GLU A 425 20.20 -0.88 1.67
N HIS A 426 19.45 -1.98 1.84
CA HIS A 426 19.94 -3.36 1.81
C HIS A 426 19.36 -4.18 0.63
N VAL A 427 18.98 -3.49 -0.45
CA VAL A 427 18.40 -4.13 -1.64
C VAL A 427 19.39 -5.04 -2.36
N ASP A 428 20.70 -4.83 -2.17
CA ASP A 428 21.78 -5.71 -2.63
C ASP A 428 21.53 -7.17 -2.25
N LYS A 429 20.96 -7.42 -1.07
CA LYS A 429 20.68 -8.78 -0.56
C LYS A 429 19.71 -9.58 -1.43
N LEU A 430 18.92 -8.92 -2.27
CA LEU A 430 18.00 -9.59 -3.20
C LEU A 430 18.53 -9.67 -4.63
N PHE A 431 19.43 -8.77 -5.03
CA PHE A 431 19.91 -8.66 -6.42
C PHE A 431 21.33 -9.18 -6.64
N GLU A 432 22.16 -9.23 -5.62
CA GLU A 432 23.49 -9.82 -5.71
C GLU A 432 23.45 -11.36 -5.60
N PRO A 433 24.40 -12.07 -6.24
CA PRO A 433 24.54 -13.51 -6.11
C PRO A 433 24.67 -13.98 -4.65
N SER A 434 23.97 -15.06 -4.31
CA SER A 434 24.03 -15.69 -2.99
C SER A 434 24.15 -17.20 -3.11
N MET A 435 24.96 -17.81 -2.24
CA MET A 435 25.07 -19.27 -2.15
C MET A 435 23.74 -19.93 -1.76
N HIS A 436 22.85 -19.21 -1.09
CA HIS A 436 21.52 -19.72 -0.73
C HIS A 436 20.63 -19.97 -1.96
N TYR A 437 20.90 -19.27 -3.05
CA TYR A 437 20.22 -19.41 -4.34
C TYR A 437 21.13 -20.05 -5.41
N GLY A 438 22.11 -20.86 -4.98
CA GLY A 438 23.00 -21.59 -5.89
C GLY A 438 23.93 -20.69 -6.71
N GLY A 439 24.32 -19.53 -6.19
CA GLY A 439 25.15 -18.55 -6.89
C GLY A 439 24.37 -17.60 -7.81
N GLN A 440 23.04 -17.68 -7.83
CA GLN A 440 22.15 -16.68 -8.42
C GLN A 440 21.70 -15.68 -7.36
N SER A 441 21.09 -14.57 -7.77
CA SER A 441 20.40 -13.67 -6.85
C SER A 441 19.01 -14.17 -6.49
N ALA A 442 18.45 -13.71 -5.36
CA ALA A 442 17.09 -14.06 -4.96
C ALA A 442 16.06 -13.63 -6.02
N THR A 443 16.22 -12.43 -6.59
CA THR A 443 15.39 -11.92 -7.69
C THR A 443 15.43 -12.86 -8.90
N HIS A 444 16.63 -13.26 -9.34
CA HIS A 444 16.80 -14.14 -10.49
C HIS A 444 16.16 -15.51 -10.25
N TRP A 445 16.39 -16.07 -9.06
CA TRP A 445 15.81 -17.35 -8.67
C TRP A 445 14.27 -17.29 -8.64
N ILE A 446 13.68 -16.25 -8.04
CA ILE A 446 12.23 -16.09 -7.97
C ILE A 446 11.60 -16.02 -9.35
N ILE A 447 12.14 -15.20 -10.25
CA ILE A 447 11.60 -15.05 -11.62
C ILE A 447 11.68 -16.39 -12.38
N ASN A 448 12.78 -17.13 -12.25
CA ASN A 448 12.94 -18.43 -12.89
C ASN A 448 11.96 -19.48 -12.34
N ASN A 449 11.60 -19.39 -11.06
CA ASN A 449 10.72 -20.33 -10.39
C ASN A 449 9.24 -19.89 -10.35
N LEU A 450 8.85 -18.85 -11.10
CA LEU A 450 7.44 -18.53 -11.32
C LEU A 450 6.76 -19.69 -12.07
N SER A 451 5.69 -20.22 -11.46
CA SER A 451 4.92 -21.38 -11.93
C SER A 451 3.92 -21.02 -13.03
N HIS A 452 3.27 -19.85 -12.95
CA HIS A 452 2.32 -19.36 -13.94
C HIS A 452 2.48 -17.86 -14.20
N ILE A 453 2.60 -17.47 -15.47
CA ILE A 453 2.52 -16.07 -15.89
C ILE A 453 1.60 -16.00 -17.11
N SER A 454 0.32 -15.68 -16.87
CA SER A 454 -0.69 -15.41 -17.90
C SER A 454 -1.55 -14.23 -17.46
N ASP A 455 -2.20 -13.56 -18.42
CA ASP A 455 -3.08 -12.41 -18.11
C ASP A 455 -4.23 -12.80 -17.15
N ASP A 456 -4.77 -14.01 -17.27
CA ASP A 456 -5.93 -14.46 -16.49
C ASP A 456 -5.59 -14.98 -15.08
N ASN A 457 -4.32 -15.27 -14.79
CA ASN A 457 -3.91 -15.97 -13.56
C ASN A 457 -2.61 -15.40 -12.99
N ASP A 458 -2.60 -14.07 -12.84
CA ASP A 458 -1.42 -13.33 -12.39
C ASP A 458 -1.29 -13.43 -10.86
N CYS A 459 -0.67 -14.53 -10.43
CA CYS A 459 -0.50 -15.03 -9.05
C CYS A 459 0.19 -14.02 -8.13
N ARG A 460 -0.50 -12.94 -7.76
CA ARG A 460 0.00 -11.79 -6.99
C ARG A 460 1.28 -11.16 -7.58
N LEU A 461 1.65 -11.48 -8.82
CA LEU A 461 2.88 -11.02 -9.49
C LEU A 461 2.86 -9.50 -9.73
N TYR A 462 1.67 -8.91 -9.93
CA TYR A 462 1.51 -7.46 -10.01
C TYR A 462 2.09 -6.73 -8.79
N MET A 463 2.14 -7.37 -7.62
CA MET A 463 2.74 -6.80 -6.42
C MET A 463 4.26 -6.67 -6.53
N PHE A 464 4.92 -7.63 -7.19
CA PHE A 464 6.34 -7.53 -7.50
C PHE A 464 6.59 -6.41 -8.52
N ASN A 465 5.72 -6.25 -9.51
CA ASN A 465 5.76 -5.10 -10.42
C ASN A 465 5.64 -3.77 -9.66
N HIS A 466 4.72 -3.66 -8.69
CA HIS A 466 4.59 -2.47 -7.84
C HIS A 466 5.87 -2.21 -7.02
N ALA A 467 6.50 -3.23 -6.45
CA ALA A 467 7.73 -3.08 -5.68
C ALA A 467 8.90 -2.58 -6.53
N LEU A 468 9.01 -3.04 -7.79
CA LEU A 468 10.00 -2.56 -8.75
C LEU A 468 9.74 -1.10 -9.16
N ILE A 469 8.47 -0.75 -9.46
CA ILE A 469 8.07 0.65 -9.73
C ILE A 469 8.39 1.52 -8.51
N ASN A 470 8.07 1.06 -7.30
CA ASN A 470 8.35 1.77 -6.05
C ASN A 470 9.84 2.08 -5.94
N LEU A 471 10.70 1.06 -6.10
CA LEU A 471 12.15 1.22 -5.98
C LEU A 471 12.71 2.20 -7.01
N MET A 472 12.25 2.12 -8.27
CA MET A 472 12.64 3.06 -9.33
C MET A 472 12.17 4.49 -9.02
N LEU A 473 10.92 4.67 -8.60
CA LEU A 473 10.34 5.98 -8.34
C LEU A 473 10.93 6.66 -7.09
N ARG A 474 11.44 5.88 -6.13
CA ARG A 474 12.20 6.43 -4.99
C ARG A 474 13.46 7.16 -5.43
N MET A 475 14.11 6.74 -6.52
CA MET A 475 15.34 7.34 -7.03
C MET A 475 15.18 8.74 -7.67
N ARG A 476 14.01 9.37 -7.56
CA ARG A 476 13.75 10.73 -8.06
C ARG A 476 14.51 11.86 -7.33
N GLY A 477 15.17 11.54 -6.22
CA GLY A 477 16.06 12.46 -5.50
C GLY A 477 15.45 13.05 -4.22
N ASN A 478 16.30 13.27 -3.22
CA ASN A 478 15.91 13.77 -1.89
C ASN A 478 15.36 15.22 -1.90
N LYS A 479 15.50 15.90 -3.03
CA LYS A 479 15.02 17.28 -3.24
C LYS A 479 13.67 17.33 -3.94
N SER A 480 13.11 16.20 -4.35
CA SER A 480 11.76 16.17 -4.93
C SER A 480 10.76 16.71 -3.92
N SER A 481 9.94 17.66 -4.36
CA SER A 481 8.88 18.21 -3.52
C SER A 481 7.86 17.13 -3.16
N THR A 482 7.42 17.14 -1.91
CA THR A 482 6.19 16.46 -1.53
C THR A 482 5.05 17.00 -2.38
N LEU A 483 4.17 16.12 -2.87
CA LEU A 483 3.02 16.54 -3.66
C LEU A 483 2.15 17.51 -2.85
N LYS A 484 1.64 18.54 -3.54
CA LYS A 484 0.89 19.62 -2.91
C LYS A 484 -0.30 19.15 -2.07
N ALA A 485 -0.99 18.11 -2.54
CA ALA A 485 -2.11 17.51 -1.82
C ALA A 485 -1.74 17.02 -0.41
N TYR A 486 -0.51 16.56 -0.22
CA TYR A 486 -0.01 16.11 1.08
C TYR A 486 0.69 17.22 1.85
N SER A 487 1.46 18.11 1.19
CA SER A 487 2.11 19.23 1.90
C SER A 487 1.11 20.20 2.51
N ASP A 488 -0.02 20.43 1.83
CA ASP A 488 -1.06 21.36 2.27
C ASP A 488 -2.05 20.69 3.24
N PHE A 489 -1.98 19.37 3.39
CA PHE A 489 -2.85 18.61 4.29
C PHE A 489 -2.51 18.92 5.74
N THR A 490 -3.52 18.98 6.61
CA THR A 490 -3.30 19.20 8.04
C THR A 490 -4.15 18.20 8.81
N PHE A 491 -3.54 17.51 9.77
CA PHE A 491 -4.20 16.62 10.73
C PHE A 491 -4.98 17.39 11.79
#